data_AF-A0A7V9BHB0-F1
#
_entry.id   AF-A0A7V9BHB0-F1
#
_cell.length_a   1.000
_cell.length_b   1.000
_cell.length_c   1.000
_cell.angle_alpha   90.00
_cell.angle_beta   90.00
_cell.angle_gamma   90.00
#
_symmetry.space_group_name_H-M   'P 1'
#
loop_
_entity.id
_entity.type
_entity.pdbx_description
1 polymer ?
#
loop_
_entity_poly.entity_id
_entity_poly.type
_entity_poly.pdbx_seq_one_letter_code
_entity_poly.pdbx_strand_id
1 'polypeptide(L)'
;MGLVEQWNRIERDLPQEWADARLTLELADPKRLDRAAALLGPANPGRGPREIRFSARRGVDPEAGPDTGVGPDAVKRLLARLEHEGIAGTLRLREAVEATPVEGGTALTLVAGWDEVVATLPPDWSDLYCELELTSSDYLQRGALLLAPINPARIAGKSVFRFRVAHRFGYGASAPMTRRCLGRVDGDGITGRVSVLRALSDTHNVDTQGPVWYVEGKAV
;
A
#
# COMPACT_ATOMS: atom_id res chain seq x y z
N MET A 1 11.89 -29.24 19.90
CA MET A 1 10.74 -28.45 19.40
C MET A 1 11.25 -27.57 18.27
N GLY A 2 10.66 -27.65 17.09
CA GLY A 2 11.10 -26.87 15.93
C GLY A 2 10.84 -25.37 16.08
N LEU A 3 11.57 -24.53 15.36
CA LEU A 3 11.28 -23.10 15.19
C LEU A 3 9.91 -22.86 14.53
N VAL A 4 9.52 -23.69 13.56
CA VAL A 4 8.19 -23.60 12.92
C VAL A 4 7.08 -23.92 13.93
N GLU A 5 7.32 -24.91 14.78
CA GLU A 5 6.39 -25.30 15.84
C GLU A 5 6.28 -24.21 16.92
N GLN A 6 7.41 -23.60 17.30
CA GLN A 6 7.48 -22.43 18.18
C GLN A 6 6.67 -21.27 17.61
N TRP A 7 6.82 -20.96 16.33
CA TRP A 7 6.05 -19.92 15.65
C TRP A 7 4.56 -20.22 15.64
N ASN A 8 4.13 -21.43 15.26
CA ASN A 8 2.71 -21.78 15.24
C ASN A 8 2.05 -21.71 16.63
N ARG A 9 2.83 -21.84 17.71
CA ARG A 9 2.34 -21.64 19.09
C ARG A 9 2.19 -20.16 19.40
N ILE A 10 3.25 -19.38 19.18
CA ILE A 10 3.22 -17.93 19.37
C ILE A 10 2.07 -17.31 18.58
N GLU A 11 1.91 -17.68 17.31
CA GLU A 11 0.86 -17.16 16.44
C GLU A 11 -0.56 -17.47 16.94
N ARG A 12 -0.76 -18.64 17.58
CA ARG A 12 -2.04 -19.02 18.18
C ARG A 12 -2.35 -18.25 19.46
N ASP A 13 -1.32 -17.84 20.19
CA ASP A 13 -1.45 -17.10 21.44
C ASP A 13 -1.54 -15.57 21.21
N LEU A 14 -1.31 -15.11 19.97
CA LEU A 14 -1.49 -13.70 19.61
C LEU A 14 -2.99 -13.32 19.55
N PRO A 15 -3.35 -12.05 19.85
CA PRO A 15 -4.72 -11.55 19.72
C PRO A 15 -5.28 -11.78 18.31
N GLN A 16 -6.58 -12.03 18.16
CA GLN A 16 -7.16 -12.32 16.84
C GLN A 16 -6.88 -11.22 15.80
N GLU A 17 -6.80 -9.97 16.23
CA GLU A 17 -6.59 -8.77 15.40
C GLU A 17 -5.18 -8.16 15.57
N TRP A 18 -4.12 -8.95 15.76
CA TRP A 18 -2.77 -8.41 15.85
C TRP A 18 -2.25 -7.86 14.51
N ALA A 19 -1.55 -6.72 14.52
CA ALA A 19 -0.98 -6.08 13.32
C ALA A 19 0.53 -6.31 13.18
N ASP A 20 1.27 -6.23 14.29
CA ASP A 20 2.73 -6.40 14.32
C ASP A 20 3.11 -7.28 15.52
N ALA A 21 3.93 -8.31 15.27
CA ALA A 21 4.51 -9.16 16.28
C ALA A 21 6.03 -9.09 16.19
N ARG A 22 6.67 -8.52 17.21
CA ARG A 22 8.12 -8.39 17.31
C ARG A 22 8.71 -9.62 17.98
N LEU A 23 9.59 -10.28 17.26
CA LEU A 23 10.16 -11.57 17.63
C LEU A 23 11.65 -11.44 17.92
N THR A 24 12.14 -12.36 18.74
CA THR A 24 13.56 -12.55 19.01
C THR A 24 13.89 -14.03 18.88
N LEU A 25 14.90 -14.33 18.07
CA LEU A 25 15.48 -15.66 17.91
C LEU A 25 16.83 -15.71 18.63
N GLU A 26 16.88 -16.47 19.71
CA GLU A 26 18.11 -16.81 20.42
C GLU A 26 18.66 -18.12 19.84
N LEU A 27 19.86 -18.08 19.24
CA LEU A 27 20.45 -19.26 18.62
C LEU A 27 21.15 -20.12 19.65
N ALA A 28 21.02 -21.45 19.52
CA ALA A 28 21.73 -22.39 20.39
C ALA A 28 23.26 -22.33 20.17
N ASP A 29 23.69 -22.08 18.93
CA ASP A 29 25.09 -21.86 18.58
C ASP A 29 25.29 -20.41 18.06
N PRO A 30 25.97 -19.53 18.83
CA PRO A 30 26.26 -18.17 18.41
C PRO A 30 27.08 -18.08 17.11
N LYS A 31 27.85 -19.11 16.74
CA LYS A 31 28.64 -19.11 15.50
C LYS A 31 27.76 -19.15 14.24
N ARG A 32 26.50 -19.55 14.38
CA ARG A 32 25.52 -19.59 13.28
C ARG A 32 24.80 -18.26 13.07
N LEU A 33 25.10 -17.23 13.85
CA LEU A 33 24.36 -15.95 13.85
C LEU A 33 24.39 -15.24 12.49
N ASP A 34 25.55 -15.18 11.83
CA ASP A 34 25.64 -14.56 10.51
C ASP A 34 24.85 -15.34 9.45
N ARG A 35 24.89 -16.68 9.52
CA ARG A 35 24.14 -17.52 8.59
C ARG A 35 22.64 -17.39 8.81
N ALA A 36 22.20 -17.42 10.06
CA ALA A 36 20.80 -17.28 10.42
C ALA A 36 20.26 -15.89 10.03
N ALA A 37 21.04 -14.82 10.25
CA ALA A 37 20.67 -13.47 9.84
C ALA A 37 20.59 -13.33 8.31
N ALA A 38 21.49 -13.98 7.56
CA ALA A 38 21.43 -13.99 6.10
C ALA A 38 20.16 -14.69 5.58
N LEU A 39 19.77 -15.80 6.22
CA LEU A 39 18.54 -16.53 5.88
C LEU A 39 17.28 -15.74 6.22
N LEU A 40 17.32 -14.96 7.30
CA LEU A 40 16.24 -14.05 7.70
C LEU A 40 16.26 -12.72 6.93
N GLY A 41 17.17 -12.50 5.98
CA GLY A 41 17.35 -11.24 5.25
C GLY A 41 16.05 -10.57 4.75
N PRO A 42 15.07 -11.30 4.18
CA PRO A 42 13.79 -10.72 3.77
C PRO A 42 12.96 -10.08 4.89
N ALA A 43 13.20 -10.44 6.15
CA ALA A 43 12.56 -9.88 7.33
C ALA A 43 13.31 -8.69 7.95
N ASN A 44 14.33 -8.17 7.24
CA ASN A 44 15.24 -7.10 7.68
C ASN A 44 15.68 -7.23 9.15
N PRO A 45 16.37 -8.33 9.52
CA PRO A 45 16.59 -8.68 10.91
C PRO A 45 17.62 -7.74 11.58
N GLY A 46 17.25 -7.18 12.73
CA GLY A 46 18.16 -6.51 13.65
C GLY A 46 19.07 -7.52 14.35
N ARG A 47 20.37 -7.23 14.43
CA ARG A 47 21.36 -8.13 15.06
C ARG A 47 21.70 -7.64 16.46
N GLY A 48 21.59 -8.54 17.43
CA GLY A 48 22.17 -8.39 18.77
C GLY A 48 23.34 -9.35 18.97
N PRO A 49 24.06 -9.26 20.11
CA PRO A 49 25.25 -10.08 20.36
C PRO A 49 25.01 -11.60 20.35
N ARG A 50 23.80 -12.07 20.68
CA ARG A 50 23.42 -13.51 20.70
C ARG A 50 22.00 -13.77 20.19
N GLU A 51 21.34 -12.75 19.67
CA GLU A 51 19.93 -12.80 19.30
C GLU A 51 19.69 -12.07 17.99
N ILE A 52 18.69 -12.53 17.24
CA ILE A 52 18.23 -11.90 16.02
C ILE A 52 16.82 -11.40 16.25
N ARG A 53 16.58 -10.13 15.98
CA ARG A 53 15.28 -9.47 16.14
C ARG A 53 14.65 -9.26 14.77
N PHE A 54 13.38 -9.57 14.62
CA PHE A 54 12.64 -9.34 13.38
C PHE A 54 11.16 -9.22 13.71
N SER A 55 10.36 -8.71 12.78
CA SER A 55 8.91 -8.56 12.96
C SER A 55 8.13 -9.41 11.96
N ALA A 56 7.01 -9.91 12.42
CA ALA A 56 5.94 -10.43 11.59
C ALA A 56 4.84 -9.36 11.51
N ARG A 57 4.22 -9.17 10.35
CA ARG A 57 3.09 -8.23 10.20
C ARG A 57 1.92 -8.88 9.49
N ARG A 58 0.70 -8.53 9.90
CA ARG A 58 -0.55 -8.97 9.27
C ARG A 58 -1.18 -7.77 8.54
N GLY A 59 -1.44 -7.94 7.25
CA GLY A 59 -1.98 -6.87 6.39
C GLY A 59 -0.90 -6.05 5.66
N VAL A 60 -1.34 -5.28 4.66
CA VAL A 60 -0.51 -4.29 3.95
C VAL A 60 -0.88 -2.94 4.56
N ASP A 61 -0.04 -2.39 5.42
CA ASP A 61 -0.17 -1.00 5.86
C ASP A 61 0.37 -0.10 4.74
N PRO A 62 -0.49 0.69 4.05
CA PRO A 62 -0.06 1.54 2.94
C PRO A 62 0.82 2.72 3.39
N GLU A 63 0.84 3.06 4.68
CA GLU A 63 1.67 4.14 5.23
C GLU A 63 3.01 3.63 5.80
N ALA A 64 3.17 2.32 5.97
CA ALA A 64 4.42 1.75 6.42
C ALA A 64 5.44 1.76 5.27
N GLY A 65 6.46 2.62 5.41
CA GLY A 65 7.60 2.69 4.49
C GLY A 65 8.33 1.35 4.27
N PRO A 66 9.37 1.31 3.42
CA PRO A 66 10.01 0.10 2.91
C PRO A 66 10.70 -0.82 3.95
N ASP A 67 10.64 -0.48 5.24
CA ASP A 67 11.14 -1.30 6.37
C ASP A 67 10.06 -2.26 6.92
N THR A 68 9.24 -2.80 6.04
CA THR A 68 7.98 -3.48 6.39
C THR A 68 8.22 -4.95 6.74
N GLY A 69 7.84 -5.35 7.96
CA GLY A 69 7.92 -6.74 8.43
C GLY A 69 7.25 -7.75 7.48
N VAL A 70 7.67 -9.01 7.56
CA VAL A 70 7.20 -10.08 6.66
C VAL A 70 5.88 -10.68 7.13
N GLY A 71 5.04 -11.14 6.18
CA GLY A 71 3.79 -11.82 6.49
C GLY A 71 3.98 -13.12 7.30
N PRO A 72 2.96 -13.61 8.04
CA PRO A 72 3.05 -14.80 8.89
C PRO A 72 3.56 -16.04 8.14
N ASP A 73 3.03 -16.28 6.93
CA ASP A 73 3.47 -17.40 6.08
C ASP A 73 4.90 -17.24 5.56
N ALA A 74 5.36 -15.99 5.38
CA ALA A 74 6.74 -15.73 5.02
C ALA A 74 7.67 -16.00 6.21
N VAL A 75 7.32 -15.59 7.42
CA VAL A 75 8.06 -15.96 8.65
C VAL A 75 8.17 -17.47 8.77
N LYS A 76 7.06 -18.19 8.62
CA LYS A 76 7.04 -19.66 8.69
C LYS A 76 8.00 -20.31 7.70
N ARG A 77 8.03 -19.82 6.45
CA ARG A 77 8.96 -20.30 5.42
C ARG A 77 10.43 -20.02 5.76
N LEU A 78 10.73 -18.84 6.31
CA LEU A 78 12.09 -18.48 6.72
C LEU A 78 12.57 -19.36 7.88
N LEU A 79 11.71 -19.61 8.87
CA LEU A 79 12.01 -20.50 10.00
C LEU A 79 12.19 -21.96 9.55
N ALA A 80 11.36 -22.45 8.62
CA ALA A 80 11.52 -23.78 8.03
C ALA A 80 12.88 -23.92 7.31
N ARG A 81 13.36 -22.84 6.68
CA ARG A 81 14.68 -22.82 6.03
C ARG A 81 15.82 -22.87 7.05
N LEU A 82 15.70 -22.20 8.19
CA LEU A 82 16.65 -22.32 9.30
C LEU A 82 16.72 -23.75 9.83
N GLU A 83 15.56 -24.39 10.03
CA GLU A 83 15.49 -25.79 10.49
C GLU A 83 16.12 -26.75 9.49
N HIS A 84 15.85 -26.56 8.19
CA HIS A 84 16.44 -27.38 7.14
C HIS A 84 17.97 -27.29 7.11
N GLU A 85 18.53 -26.12 7.44
CA GLU A 85 19.99 -25.93 7.59
C GLU A 85 20.55 -26.38 8.96
N GLY A 86 19.71 -26.99 9.81
CA GLY A 86 20.10 -27.47 11.13
C GLY A 86 20.38 -26.34 12.13
N ILE A 87 19.86 -25.14 11.89
CA ILE A 87 20.00 -24.00 12.79
C ILE A 87 18.89 -24.05 13.84
N ALA A 88 19.26 -24.50 15.04
CA ALA A 88 18.36 -24.57 16.18
C ALA A 88 18.40 -23.29 17.03
N GLY A 89 17.27 -22.95 17.65
CA GLY A 89 17.15 -21.80 18.52
C GLY A 89 15.83 -21.75 19.28
N THR A 90 15.69 -20.71 20.09
CA THR A 90 14.49 -20.38 20.86
C THR A 90 13.90 -19.08 20.31
N LEU A 91 12.66 -19.15 19.84
CA LEU A 91 11.87 -18.01 19.37
C LEU A 91 11.03 -17.47 20.54
N ARG A 92 11.07 -16.16 20.76
CA ARG A 92 10.29 -15.47 21.78
C ARG A 92 9.56 -14.28 21.18
N LEU A 93 8.31 -14.10 21.57
CA LEU A 93 7.57 -12.86 21.35
C LEU A 93 8.06 -11.81 22.36
N ARG A 94 8.46 -10.63 21.89
CA ARG A 94 8.81 -9.50 22.76
C ARG A 94 7.64 -8.55 22.96
N GLU A 95 6.91 -8.29 21.88
CA GLU A 95 5.84 -7.33 21.84
C GLU A 95 4.86 -7.74 20.74
N ALA A 96 3.57 -7.65 21.03
CA ALA A 96 2.52 -7.72 20.04
C ALA A 96 1.78 -6.40 20.08
N VAL A 97 1.74 -5.72 18.95
CA VAL A 97 0.90 -4.55 18.76
C VAL A 97 -0.41 -5.08 18.20
N GLU A 98 -1.45 -5.04 19.02
CA GLU A 98 -2.81 -5.21 18.53
C GLU A 98 -3.05 -4.17 17.45
N ALA A 99 -3.69 -4.55 16.35
CA ALA A 99 -4.14 -3.54 15.41
C ALA A 99 -4.99 -2.58 16.23
N THR A 100 -4.55 -1.31 16.36
CA THR A 100 -5.54 -0.27 16.57
C THR A 100 -6.52 -0.52 15.44
N PRO A 101 -7.81 -0.79 15.72
CA PRO A 101 -8.77 -0.79 14.66
C PRO A 101 -8.64 0.61 14.08
N VAL A 102 -7.96 0.72 12.94
CA VAL A 102 -8.32 1.75 11.99
C VAL A 102 -9.78 1.42 11.84
N GLU A 103 -10.65 2.23 12.45
CA GLU A 103 -12.07 2.10 12.27
C GLU A 103 -12.23 1.85 10.79
N GLY A 104 -12.66 0.64 10.45
CA GLY A 104 -13.09 0.31 9.12
C GLY A 104 -14.37 1.09 8.92
N GLY A 105 -14.28 2.43 8.87
CA GLY A 105 -15.17 3.21 8.07
C GLY A 105 -15.11 2.52 6.74
N THR A 106 -16.23 1.90 6.35
CA THR A 106 -16.44 1.34 5.02
C THR A 106 -15.68 2.20 4.05
N ALA A 107 -14.56 1.68 3.51
CA ALA A 107 -13.74 2.45 2.59
C ALA A 107 -14.70 2.96 1.53
N LEU A 108 -14.88 4.28 1.47
CA LEU A 108 -15.82 4.89 0.56
C LEU A 108 -15.53 4.33 -0.83
N THR A 109 -16.58 3.87 -1.53
CA THR A 109 -16.45 3.52 -2.95
C THR A 109 -15.75 4.67 -3.67
N LEU A 110 -14.98 4.38 -4.73
CA LEU A 110 -14.29 5.42 -5.49
C LEU A 110 -15.25 6.50 -5.99
N VAL A 111 -16.49 6.13 -6.34
CA VAL A 111 -17.55 7.07 -6.67
C VAL A 111 -17.92 7.98 -5.49
N ALA A 112 -18.13 7.42 -4.30
CA ALA A 112 -18.46 8.22 -3.12
C ALA A 112 -17.31 9.16 -2.73
N GLY A 113 -16.07 8.67 -2.73
CA GLY A 113 -14.90 9.52 -2.49
C GLY A 113 -14.73 10.63 -3.54
N TRP A 114 -15.03 10.33 -4.80
CA TRP A 114 -15.05 11.34 -5.86
C TRP A 114 -16.12 12.41 -5.63
N ASP A 115 -17.34 12.01 -5.31
CA ASP A 115 -18.46 12.92 -5.09
C ASP A 115 -18.19 13.84 -3.88
N GLU A 116 -17.61 13.30 -2.80
CA GLU A 116 -17.20 14.09 -1.64
C GLU A 116 -16.13 15.12 -2.00
N VAL A 117 -15.07 14.71 -2.70
CA VAL A 117 -13.99 15.62 -3.09
C VAL A 117 -14.52 16.72 -4.00
N VAL A 118 -15.32 16.39 -5.01
CA VAL A 118 -15.92 17.38 -5.92
C VAL A 118 -16.84 18.35 -5.17
N ALA A 119 -17.61 17.87 -4.18
CA ALA A 119 -18.50 18.72 -3.39
C ALA A 119 -17.76 19.79 -2.56
N THR A 120 -16.46 19.59 -2.29
CA THR A 120 -15.63 20.57 -1.57
C THR A 120 -14.98 21.62 -2.47
N LEU A 121 -15.05 21.46 -3.80
CA LEU A 121 -14.43 22.39 -4.74
C LEU A 121 -15.23 23.68 -4.89
N PRO A 122 -14.56 24.82 -5.15
CA PRO A 122 -15.23 26.07 -5.51
C PRO A 122 -16.13 25.89 -6.75
N PRO A 123 -17.32 26.51 -6.84
CA PRO A 123 -18.23 26.33 -7.98
C PRO A 123 -17.64 26.66 -9.36
N ASP A 124 -16.57 27.44 -9.40
CA ASP A 124 -15.82 27.94 -10.55
C ASP A 124 -14.50 27.17 -10.81
N TRP A 125 -14.29 26.03 -10.15
CA TRP A 125 -13.18 25.14 -10.47
C TRP A 125 -13.22 24.79 -11.97
N SER A 126 -12.04 24.71 -12.59
CA SER A 126 -11.90 24.59 -14.05
C SER A 126 -11.15 23.34 -14.48
N ASP A 127 -9.98 23.09 -13.89
CA ASP A 127 -9.11 21.94 -14.20
C ASP A 127 -8.57 21.33 -12.90
N LEU A 128 -8.56 20.00 -12.83
CA LEU A 128 -8.06 19.24 -11.70
C LEU A 128 -6.96 18.30 -12.17
N TYR A 129 -5.91 18.21 -11.36
CA TYR A 129 -4.93 17.13 -11.45
C TYR A 129 -5.21 16.14 -10.33
N CYS A 130 -5.63 14.94 -10.69
CA CYS A 130 -6.12 13.92 -9.78
C CYS A 130 -5.17 12.73 -9.68
N GLU A 131 -5.29 12.00 -8.59
CA GLU A 131 -4.60 10.75 -8.33
C GLU A 131 -5.61 9.69 -7.89
N LEU A 132 -5.44 8.47 -8.40
CA LEU A 132 -6.10 7.27 -7.90
C LEU A 132 -5.02 6.32 -7.41
N GLU A 133 -5.01 6.06 -6.12
CA GLU A 133 -4.15 5.07 -5.47
C GLU A 133 -4.95 3.80 -5.23
N LEU A 134 -4.49 2.67 -5.80
CA LEU A 134 -5.10 1.36 -5.60
C LEU A 134 -4.52 0.68 -4.37
N THR A 135 -5.33 -0.07 -3.65
CA THR A 135 -4.87 -0.81 -2.45
C THR A 135 -3.99 -2.03 -2.78
N SER A 136 -4.00 -2.50 -4.03
CA SER A 136 -3.16 -3.61 -4.51
C SER A 136 -2.61 -3.34 -5.91
N SER A 137 -1.37 -3.76 -6.16
CA SER A 137 -0.76 -3.73 -7.49
C SER A 137 -1.42 -4.69 -8.48
N ASP A 138 -2.13 -5.71 -7.99
CA ASP A 138 -2.84 -6.67 -8.84
C ASP A 138 -3.97 -5.99 -9.65
N TYR A 139 -4.49 -4.88 -9.12
CA TYR A 139 -5.53 -4.09 -9.78
C TYR A 139 -5.00 -3.23 -10.93
N LEU A 140 -3.69 -3.08 -11.10
CA LEU A 140 -3.13 -2.13 -12.08
C LEU A 140 -3.52 -2.43 -13.52
N GLN A 141 -3.46 -3.68 -13.96
CA GLN A 141 -3.78 -4.00 -15.36
C GLN A 141 -5.26 -3.79 -15.66
N ARG A 142 -6.13 -4.28 -14.77
CA ARG A 142 -7.57 -4.16 -14.92
C ARG A 142 -8.05 -2.73 -14.75
N GLY A 143 -7.54 -2.02 -13.75
CA GLY A 143 -7.79 -0.60 -13.51
C GLY A 143 -7.39 0.25 -14.72
N ALA A 144 -6.23 0.01 -15.33
CA ALA A 144 -5.81 0.74 -16.53
C ALA A 144 -6.80 0.59 -17.69
N LEU A 145 -7.37 -0.61 -17.88
CA LEU A 145 -8.39 -0.85 -18.90
C LEU A 145 -9.69 -0.11 -18.60
N LEU A 146 -10.18 -0.18 -17.36
CA LEU A 146 -11.44 0.46 -16.95
C LEU A 146 -11.36 1.99 -16.98
N LEU A 147 -10.17 2.53 -16.70
CA LEU A 147 -9.88 3.95 -16.68
C LEU A 147 -9.39 4.48 -18.05
N ALA A 148 -9.20 3.63 -19.06
CA ALA A 148 -8.71 4.06 -20.38
C ALA A 148 -9.44 5.29 -20.98
N PRO A 149 -10.77 5.47 -20.83
CA PRO A 149 -11.47 6.65 -21.35
C PRO A 149 -11.05 7.98 -20.75
N ILE A 150 -10.43 7.99 -19.55
CA ILE A 150 -9.93 9.22 -18.91
C ILE A 150 -8.42 9.42 -19.09
N ASN A 151 -7.80 8.59 -19.93
CA ASN A 151 -6.38 8.66 -20.30
C ASN A 151 -5.42 8.83 -19.10
N PRO A 152 -5.43 7.91 -18.11
CA PRO A 152 -4.56 8.01 -16.97
C PRO A 152 -3.10 7.70 -17.32
N ALA A 153 -2.18 8.43 -16.70
CA ALA A 153 -0.77 8.08 -16.65
C ALA A 153 -0.48 7.18 -15.45
N ARG A 154 0.19 6.06 -15.67
CA ARG A 154 0.68 5.18 -14.59
C ARG A 154 1.96 5.75 -13.98
N ILE A 155 2.07 5.72 -12.66
CA ILE A 155 3.31 6.08 -11.96
C ILE A 155 4.15 4.82 -11.76
N ALA A 156 5.37 4.83 -12.34
CA ALA A 156 6.27 3.69 -12.26
C ALA A 156 6.61 3.34 -10.79
N GLY A 157 6.60 2.04 -10.47
CA GLY A 157 6.88 1.55 -9.13
C GLY A 157 5.78 1.77 -8.09
N LYS A 158 4.63 2.34 -8.47
CA LYS A 158 3.50 2.58 -7.57
C LYS A 158 2.19 1.99 -8.11
N SER A 159 1.26 1.71 -7.21
CA SER A 159 -0.13 1.30 -7.53
C SER A 159 -1.01 2.52 -7.84
N VAL A 160 -0.49 3.46 -8.64
CA VAL A 160 -1.07 4.81 -8.78
C VAL A 160 -1.30 5.19 -10.25
N PHE A 161 -2.45 5.82 -10.49
CA PHE A 161 -2.80 6.51 -11.72
C PHE A 161 -2.95 8.02 -11.48
N ARG A 162 -2.49 8.83 -12.43
CA ARG A 162 -2.76 10.27 -12.46
C ARG A 162 -3.48 10.66 -13.73
N PHE A 163 -4.43 11.57 -13.62
CA PHE A 163 -5.26 11.99 -14.74
C PHE A 163 -5.76 13.42 -14.53
N ARG A 164 -6.23 14.02 -15.62
CA ARG A 164 -6.79 15.36 -15.61
C ARG A 164 -8.30 15.31 -15.69
N VAL A 165 -8.96 16.23 -14.98
CA VAL A 165 -10.42 16.39 -15.04
C VAL A 165 -10.76 17.85 -15.33
N ALA A 166 -11.64 18.06 -16.31
CA ALA A 166 -12.15 19.37 -16.69
C ALA A 166 -13.60 19.54 -16.22
N HIS A 167 -13.95 20.76 -15.80
CA HIS A 167 -15.30 21.06 -15.34
C HIS A 167 -16.28 21.23 -16.51
N ARG A 168 -16.12 22.32 -17.28
CA ARG A 168 -16.97 22.67 -18.43
C ARG A 168 -16.21 22.59 -19.76
N PHE A 169 -14.92 22.92 -19.74
CA PHE A 169 -14.02 22.90 -20.88
C PHE A 169 -12.58 22.63 -20.39
N GLY A 170 -11.71 22.13 -21.27
CA GLY A 170 -10.32 21.78 -20.94
C GLY A 170 -9.88 20.49 -21.63
N TYR A 171 -8.66 20.03 -21.33
CA TYR A 171 -8.09 18.79 -21.92
C TYR A 171 -8.28 17.56 -21.03
N GLY A 172 -8.70 17.75 -19.78
CA GLY A 172 -9.07 16.65 -18.89
C GLY A 172 -10.37 15.97 -19.32
N ALA A 173 -10.59 14.75 -18.83
CA ALA A 173 -11.90 14.11 -18.96
C ALA A 173 -12.96 14.91 -18.21
N SER A 174 -14.23 14.86 -18.63
CA SER A 174 -15.29 15.54 -17.89
C SER A 174 -15.55 14.88 -16.54
N ALA A 175 -15.88 15.66 -15.50
CA ALA A 175 -16.20 15.11 -14.18
C ALA A 175 -17.26 13.98 -14.20
N PRO A 176 -18.35 14.05 -15.00
CA PRO A 176 -19.28 12.92 -15.13
C PRO A 176 -18.66 11.68 -15.79
N MET A 177 -17.72 11.84 -16.73
CA MET A 177 -17.02 10.70 -17.32
C MET A 177 -16.08 10.04 -16.31
N THR A 178 -15.32 10.85 -15.58
CA THR A 178 -14.45 10.38 -14.48
C THR A 178 -15.26 9.57 -13.47
N ARG A 179 -16.37 10.12 -12.97
CA ARG A 179 -17.28 9.41 -12.05
C ARG A 179 -17.76 8.07 -12.60
N ARG A 180 -18.15 8.01 -13.89
CA ARG A 180 -18.57 6.75 -14.53
C ARG A 180 -17.45 5.72 -14.62
N CYS A 181 -16.23 6.15 -14.94
CA CYS A 181 -15.06 5.27 -14.96
C CYS A 181 -14.75 4.72 -13.57
N LEU A 182 -14.78 5.57 -12.53
CA LEU A 182 -14.62 5.12 -11.14
C LEU A 182 -15.70 4.11 -10.73
N GLY A 183 -16.96 4.32 -11.13
CA GLY A 183 -18.04 3.36 -10.87
C GLY A 183 -17.85 2.01 -11.55
N ARG A 184 -17.15 1.95 -12.70
CA ARG A 184 -16.77 0.66 -13.31
C ARG A 184 -15.68 -0.04 -12.51
N VAL A 185 -14.74 0.72 -11.94
CA VAL A 185 -13.68 0.20 -11.08
C VAL A 185 -14.29 -0.38 -9.79
N ASP A 186 -15.20 0.36 -9.16
CA ASP A 186 -15.99 -0.12 -8.01
C ASP A 186 -16.78 -1.39 -8.37
N GLY A 187 -17.48 -1.40 -9.51
CA GLY A 187 -18.27 -2.55 -9.96
C GLY A 187 -17.45 -3.80 -10.28
N ASP A 188 -16.14 -3.66 -10.49
CA ASP A 188 -15.20 -4.77 -10.70
C ASP A 188 -14.54 -5.23 -9.38
N GLY A 189 -14.93 -4.64 -8.25
CA GLY A 189 -14.39 -4.96 -6.92
C GLY A 189 -12.98 -4.42 -6.67
N ILE A 190 -12.53 -3.45 -7.46
CA ILE A 190 -11.22 -2.82 -7.31
C ILE A 190 -11.32 -1.68 -6.31
N THR A 191 -10.53 -1.76 -5.24
CA THR A 191 -10.54 -0.78 -4.16
C THR A 191 -9.35 0.18 -4.23
N GLY A 192 -9.55 1.41 -3.76
CA GLY A 192 -8.54 2.46 -3.77
C GLY A 192 -9.05 3.75 -3.14
N ARG A 193 -8.28 4.83 -3.33
CA ARG A 193 -8.61 6.18 -2.92
C ARG A 193 -8.36 7.16 -4.06
N VAL A 194 -9.33 8.03 -4.32
CA VAL A 194 -9.21 9.13 -5.26
C VAL A 194 -8.94 10.44 -4.52
N SER A 195 -8.01 11.23 -5.02
CA SER A 195 -7.59 12.52 -4.43
C SER A 195 -7.39 13.57 -5.51
N VAL A 196 -7.70 14.83 -5.20
CA VAL A 196 -7.31 15.99 -6.02
C VAL A 196 -5.96 16.49 -5.50
N LEU A 197 -4.92 16.37 -6.34
CA LEU A 197 -3.57 16.86 -5.99
C LEU A 197 -3.46 18.38 -6.18
N ARG A 198 -4.12 18.89 -7.22
CA ARG A 198 -4.13 20.32 -7.56
C ARG A 198 -5.47 20.69 -8.21
N ALA A 199 -5.92 21.91 -7.96
CA ALA A 199 -7.09 22.49 -8.61
C ALA A 199 -6.76 23.90 -9.11
N LEU A 200 -7.29 24.23 -10.29
CA LEU A 200 -7.34 25.60 -10.80
C LEU A 200 -8.80 26.02 -10.89
N SER A 201 -9.05 27.30 -10.63
CA SER A 201 -10.37 27.92 -10.78
C SER A 201 -10.26 29.12 -11.71
N ASP A 202 -11.37 29.45 -12.37
CA ASP A 202 -11.48 30.60 -13.27
C ASP A 202 -10.40 30.68 -14.37
N THR A 203 -10.03 29.53 -14.95
CA THR A 203 -9.04 29.50 -16.03
C THR A 203 -9.71 29.62 -17.38
N HIS A 204 -9.21 30.49 -18.25
CA HIS A 204 -9.64 30.61 -19.63
C HIS A 204 -8.55 30.17 -20.61
N ASN A 205 -8.96 29.50 -21.68
CA ASN A 205 -8.04 29.16 -22.76
C ASN A 205 -7.67 30.42 -23.54
N VAL A 206 -6.42 30.46 -24.02
CA VAL A 206 -5.98 31.39 -25.05
C VAL A 206 -5.91 30.59 -26.35
N ASP A 207 -6.80 30.90 -27.28
CA ASP A 207 -7.04 30.11 -28.50
C ASP A 207 -7.27 28.61 -28.20
N THR A 208 -6.41 27.73 -28.72
CA THR A 208 -6.43 26.29 -28.51
C THR A 208 -5.46 25.85 -27.42
N GLN A 209 -5.03 26.76 -26.54
CA GLN A 209 -4.12 26.47 -25.43
C GLN A 209 -4.83 26.76 -24.09
N GLY A 210 -4.93 25.73 -23.26
CA GLY A 210 -5.42 25.84 -21.90
C GLY A 210 -4.32 25.58 -20.87
N PRO A 211 -4.68 25.43 -19.59
CA PRO A 211 -3.72 25.29 -18.51
C PRO A 211 -2.81 24.05 -18.68
N VAL A 212 -1.52 24.26 -18.42
CA VAL A 212 -0.48 23.23 -18.42
C VAL A 212 -0.04 22.99 -16.99
N TRP A 213 -0.05 21.73 -16.57
CA TRP A 213 0.43 21.34 -15.25
C TRP A 213 1.93 21.05 -15.31
N TYR A 214 2.70 21.65 -14.40
CA TYR A 214 4.11 21.29 -14.19
C TYR A 214 4.25 20.51 -12.88
N VAL A 215 4.65 19.25 -12.97
CA VAL A 215 4.96 18.39 -11.83
C VAL A 215 6.43 18.02 -11.90
N GLU A 216 7.19 18.37 -10.86
CA GLU A 216 8.66 18.15 -10.81
C GLU A 216 9.40 18.73 -12.03
N GLY A 217 8.92 19.88 -12.54
CA GLY A 217 9.51 20.57 -13.70
C GLY A 217 9.13 20.00 -15.06
N LYS A 218 8.23 19.00 -15.14
CA LYS A 218 7.76 18.41 -16.40
C LYS A 218 6.28 18.70 -16.63
N ALA A 219 5.92 18.98 -17.88
CA ALA A 219 4.53 19.15 -18.29
C ALA A 219 3.79 17.80 -18.25
N VAL A 220 2.57 17.79 -17.69
CA VAL A 220 1.70 16.61 -17.55
C VAL A 220 0.24 16.87 -17.95
#